data_AF-A0A813JBM7-F1
#
_entry.id   AF-A0A813JBM7-F1
#
_cell.length_a   1.000
_cell.length_b   1.000
_cell.length_c   1.000
_cell.angle_alpha   90.00
_cell.angle_beta   90.00
_cell.angle_gamma   90.00
#
_symmetry.space_group_name_H-M   'P 1'
#
loop_
_entity.id
_entity.type
_entity.pdbx_description
1 polymer ?
#
loop_
_entity_poly.entity_id
_entity_poly.type
_entity_poly.pdbx_seq_one_letter_code
_entity_poly.pdbx_strand_id
1 'polypeptide(L)'
;MAIIGMFFQDGLTGSAWGDWSLYTASPLRAVGSFAGYQAPQVEKSGRAAVVARRAENIAATAISNGNFTILVKALQKAGLVETVSGETPYTVFAPTDAAFADLLKELGVTAEQLLANPDLKSILLYHVAGGTTMSSSLKDGMRVTSAQGGQLAVQIGGGNVKVGRATVTAADVACSNGVIHVIDKVLLPPAAPAAPFDPAKQIGAMAPLGFFDPLGFSKKGDKAGFNNLQASEIKHGRVAMMAALGAVVQHYVKFPGFESVPSGLGAVTTAPGTYGFAALFLVSGALELAIWTQDEKKEPGNFGDPAGLNMYNPEMREKEINNGRIGMFSAIGIIAAEALSGKDGMNQLGF
;
A
#
# COMPACT_ATOMS: atom_id res chain seq x y z
N MET A 1 15.40 -35.83 -64.74
CA MET A 1 14.25 -35.61 -63.84
C MET A 1 14.44 -36.52 -62.62
N ALA A 2 14.84 -36.11 -61.43
CA ALA A 2 15.11 -34.81 -60.84
C ALA A 2 16.15 -35.02 -59.71
N ILE A 3 17.34 -34.44 -59.86
CA ILE A 3 18.09 -33.89 -58.73
C ILE A 3 17.45 -32.52 -58.49
N ILE A 4 17.37 -32.07 -57.22
CA ILE A 4 16.73 -30.83 -56.73
C ILE A 4 15.29 -31.06 -56.29
N GLY A 5 15.09 -31.19 -54.97
CA GLY A 5 13.76 -31.14 -54.38
C GLY A 5 13.64 -31.76 -53.00
N MET A 6 14.48 -31.37 -52.03
CA MET A 6 14.17 -31.51 -50.59
C MET A 6 15.03 -30.59 -49.70
N PHE A 7 15.45 -29.46 -50.27
CA PHE A 7 15.79 -28.24 -49.52
C PHE A 7 14.55 -27.33 -49.61
N PHE A 8 14.16 -26.71 -48.49
CA PHE A 8 12.91 -25.93 -48.24
C PHE A 8 11.69 -26.80 -47.92
N GLN A 9 10.89 -26.67 -46.85
CA GLN A 9 10.65 -25.72 -45.74
C GLN A 9 10.13 -26.59 -44.57
N ASP A 10 10.60 -26.45 -43.33
CA ASP A 10 9.98 -25.55 -42.34
C ASP A 10 11.07 -24.85 -41.51
N GLY A 11 11.21 -23.55 -41.72
CA GLY A 11 11.89 -22.68 -40.77
C GLY A 11 10.88 -22.30 -39.70
N LEU A 12 11.09 -22.74 -38.45
CA LEU A 12 10.71 -22.00 -37.23
C LEU A 12 11.17 -22.63 -35.90
N THR A 13 11.84 -23.79 -35.84
CA THR A 13 12.26 -24.38 -34.54
C THR A 13 13.70 -24.89 -34.40
N GLY A 14 14.57 -24.81 -35.40
CA GLY A 14 16.02 -24.97 -35.22
C GLY A 14 16.52 -26.28 -34.55
N SER A 15 15.71 -27.33 -34.50
CA SER A 15 16.10 -28.63 -33.95
C SER A 15 16.31 -29.65 -35.07
N ALA A 16 17.51 -30.27 -35.10
CA ALA A 16 17.81 -31.36 -36.01
C ALA A 16 16.88 -32.56 -35.74
N TRP A 17 16.46 -33.22 -36.82
CA TRP A 17 15.56 -34.36 -36.81
C TRP A 17 16.02 -35.46 -35.84
N GLY A 18 15.12 -35.86 -34.93
CA GLY A 18 15.00 -37.18 -34.28
C GLY A 18 16.26 -37.83 -33.70
N ASP A 19 16.28 -38.07 -32.38
CA ASP A 19 17.25 -38.94 -31.73
C ASP A 19 17.25 -40.35 -32.36
N TRP A 20 18.43 -40.79 -32.83
CA TRP A 20 18.65 -42.10 -33.45
C TRP A 20 18.32 -43.28 -32.50
N SER A 21 18.15 -43.03 -31.21
CA SER A 21 17.72 -44.02 -30.21
C SER A 21 16.27 -44.52 -30.39
N LEU A 22 15.43 -43.77 -31.12
CA LEU A 22 14.00 -44.09 -31.28
C LEU A 22 13.70 -45.01 -32.49
N TYR A 23 14.68 -45.28 -33.35
CA TYR A 23 14.53 -46.16 -34.52
C TYR A 23 14.98 -47.59 -34.21
N THR A 24 14.24 -48.27 -33.32
CA THR A 24 14.54 -49.66 -32.90
C THR A 24 14.10 -50.73 -33.91
N ALA A 25 13.35 -50.36 -34.96
CA ALA A 25 12.80 -51.29 -35.95
C ALA A 25 13.61 -51.38 -37.27
N SER A 26 14.80 -50.77 -37.34
CA SER A 26 15.61 -50.79 -38.56
C SER A 26 16.28 -52.16 -38.80
N PRO A 27 16.01 -52.84 -39.93
CA PRO A 27 16.55 -54.18 -40.23
C PRO A 27 18.07 -54.25 -40.43
N LEU A 28 18.77 -53.11 -40.42
CA LEU A 28 20.22 -53.01 -40.65
C LEU A 28 21.07 -53.20 -39.38
N ARG A 29 20.46 -53.51 -38.22
CA ARG A 29 21.22 -53.84 -36.98
C ARG A 29 21.51 -55.33 -36.80
N ALA A 30 21.24 -56.15 -37.82
CA ALA A 30 21.53 -57.58 -37.79
C ALA A 30 23.03 -57.83 -37.99
N VAL A 31 23.78 -58.02 -36.90
CA VAL A 31 24.84 -59.04 -36.87
C VAL A 31 24.86 -59.66 -35.47
N GLY A 32 24.39 -60.90 -35.39
CA GLY A 32 24.53 -61.74 -34.22
C GLY A 32 25.99 -62.17 -34.01
N SER A 33 26.34 -62.33 -32.74
CA SER A 33 27.29 -63.31 -32.19
C SER A 33 28.43 -63.77 -33.12
N PHE A 34 29.51 -62.99 -33.18
CA PHE A 34 30.83 -63.56 -33.45
C PHE A 34 31.37 -64.18 -32.16
N ALA A 35 31.74 -65.46 -32.25
CA ALA A 35 32.31 -66.24 -31.16
C ALA A 35 33.57 -65.54 -30.60
N GLY A 36 33.58 -65.25 -29.30
CA GLY A 36 34.78 -64.81 -28.57
C GLY A 36 34.64 -63.56 -27.71
N TYR A 37 33.49 -62.89 -27.66
CA TYR A 37 33.30 -61.73 -26.76
C TYR A 37 32.19 -61.96 -25.74
N GLN A 38 32.57 -62.27 -24.50
CA GLN A 38 31.66 -62.28 -23.35
C GLN A 38 31.72 -60.88 -22.72
N ALA A 39 30.62 -60.11 -22.76
CA ALA A 39 30.51 -58.89 -21.98
C ALA A 39 30.58 -59.25 -20.47
N PRO A 40 31.36 -58.52 -19.65
CA PRO A 40 31.50 -58.84 -18.24
C PRO A 40 30.16 -58.71 -17.51
N GLN A 41 29.78 -59.77 -16.78
CA GLN A 41 28.65 -59.74 -15.85
C GLN A 41 29.09 -58.93 -14.63
N VAL A 42 28.52 -57.72 -14.47
CA VAL A 42 28.74 -56.94 -13.25
C VAL A 42 27.88 -57.54 -12.13
N GLU A 43 28.55 -58.23 -11.20
CA GLU A 43 27.98 -58.68 -9.92
C GLU A 43 27.32 -57.51 -9.18
N LYS A 44 26.09 -57.74 -8.71
CA LYS A 44 25.42 -56.87 -7.73
C LYS A 44 26.11 -57.03 -6.37
N SER A 45 27.18 -56.27 -6.15
CA SER A 45 27.82 -56.16 -4.82
C SER A 45 28.16 -54.70 -4.51
N GLY A 46 27.35 -54.09 -3.64
CA GLY A 46 27.79 -53.13 -2.62
C GLY A 46 28.65 -51.93 -3.00
N ARG A 47 28.37 -51.21 -4.10
CA ARG A 47 28.97 -49.88 -4.32
C ARG A 47 27.95 -48.77 -4.08
N ALA A 48 28.18 -48.01 -3.00
CA ALA A 48 27.56 -46.73 -2.74
C ALA A 48 27.66 -45.84 -4.00
N ALA A 49 26.52 -45.53 -4.58
CA ALA A 49 26.41 -44.58 -5.68
C ALA A 49 26.76 -43.19 -5.13
N VAL A 50 28.01 -42.76 -5.29
CA VAL A 50 28.34 -41.34 -5.24
C VAL A 50 27.79 -40.73 -6.53
N VAL A 51 26.48 -40.47 -6.51
CA VAL A 51 25.86 -39.50 -7.42
C VAL A 51 26.45 -38.17 -7.01
N ALA A 52 27.33 -37.61 -7.82
CA ALA A 52 27.68 -36.20 -7.71
C ALA A 52 26.37 -35.41 -7.86
N ARG A 53 25.80 -34.98 -6.72
CA ARG A 53 24.57 -34.17 -6.65
C ARG A 53 24.79 -32.97 -7.56
N ARG A 54 24.11 -32.92 -8.71
CA ARG A 54 24.04 -31.70 -9.53
C ARG A 54 23.57 -30.62 -8.56
N ALA A 55 24.40 -29.60 -8.30
CA ALA A 55 24.09 -28.60 -7.30
C ALA A 55 22.69 -28.04 -7.58
N GLU A 56 21.78 -28.21 -6.63
CA GLU A 56 20.38 -27.78 -6.78
C GLU A 56 20.35 -26.25 -6.90
N ASN A 57 19.43 -25.72 -7.71
CA ASN A 57 19.24 -24.27 -7.79
C ASN A 57 18.68 -23.74 -6.46
N ILE A 58 18.74 -22.43 -6.24
CA ILE A 58 18.25 -21.78 -5.01
C ILE A 58 16.80 -22.21 -4.70
N ALA A 59 15.94 -22.24 -5.72
CA ALA A 59 14.55 -22.64 -5.55
C ALA A 59 14.39 -24.11 -5.12
N ALA A 60 15.11 -25.06 -5.75
CA ALA A 60 15.06 -26.47 -5.39
C ALA A 60 15.69 -26.74 -4.01
N THR A 61 16.76 -26.02 -3.67
CA THR A 61 17.40 -26.11 -2.35
C THR A 61 16.44 -25.62 -1.25
N ALA A 62 15.69 -24.54 -1.51
CA ALA A 62 14.67 -24.05 -0.58
C ALA A 62 13.49 -25.03 -0.43
N ILE A 63 13.07 -25.69 -1.50
CA ILE A 63 12.02 -26.71 -1.48
C ILE A 63 12.48 -27.97 -0.72
N SER A 64 13.74 -28.38 -0.91
CA SER A 64 14.32 -29.57 -0.27
C SER A 64 14.46 -29.42 1.25
N ASN A 65 14.68 -28.19 1.74
CA ASN A 65 14.97 -27.94 3.16
C ASN A 65 13.74 -27.97 4.09
N GLY A 66 12.51 -27.98 3.55
CA GLY A 66 11.26 -28.11 4.32
C GLY A 66 10.88 -26.93 5.25
N ASN A 67 11.81 -26.06 5.61
CA ASN A 67 11.63 -24.95 6.56
C ASN A 67 11.27 -23.59 5.92
N PHE A 68 11.03 -23.57 4.60
CA PHE A 68 10.78 -22.38 3.79
C PHE A 68 9.42 -22.42 3.06
N THR A 69 8.43 -23.13 3.62
CA THR A 69 7.17 -23.37 2.93
C THR A 69 6.39 -22.08 2.64
N ILE A 70 6.46 -21.09 3.53
CA ILE A 70 5.80 -19.78 3.36
C ILE A 70 6.51 -18.96 2.29
N LEU A 71 7.85 -18.99 2.29
CA LEU A 71 8.67 -18.27 1.32
C LEU A 71 8.44 -18.78 -0.12
N VAL A 72 8.37 -20.10 -0.31
CA VAL A 72 8.10 -20.71 -1.63
C VAL A 72 6.71 -20.32 -2.13
N LYS A 73 5.69 -20.34 -1.26
CA LYS A 73 4.33 -19.87 -1.62
C LYS A 73 4.32 -18.39 -2.01
N ALA A 74 5.06 -17.55 -1.29
CA ALA A 74 5.20 -16.13 -1.61
C ALA A 74 5.91 -15.91 -2.96
N LEU A 75 6.99 -16.65 -3.24
CA LEU A 75 7.72 -16.58 -4.51
C LEU A 75 6.88 -17.05 -5.70
N GLN A 76 6.09 -18.12 -5.53
CA GLN A 76 5.16 -18.60 -6.55
C GLN A 76 4.08 -17.55 -6.85
N LYS A 77 3.49 -16.95 -5.81
CA LYS A 77 2.47 -15.92 -5.98
C LYS A 77 3.02 -14.64 -6.61
N ALA A 78 4.25 -14.27 -6.29
CA ALA A 78 4.91 -13.08 -6.85
C ALA A 78 5.50 -13.30 -8.27
N GLY A 79 5.49 -14.55 -8.78
CA GLY A 79 6.06 -14.88 -10.08
C GLY A 79 7.59 -14.71 -10.16
N LEU A 80 8.30 -14.80 -9.03
CA LEU A 80 9.75 -14.55 -8.95
C LEU A 80 10.60 -15.84 -9.05
N VAL A 81 9.96 -17.00 -9.15
CA VAL A 81 10.66 -18.31 -9.21
C VAL A 81 11.62 -18.37 -10.40
N GLU A 82 11.22 -17.87 -11.56
CA GLU A 82 12.05 -17.84 -12.76
C GLU A 82 13.22 -16.86 -12.62
N THR A 83 12.98 -15.69 -12.00
CA THR A 83 14.03 -14.68 -11.76
C THR A 83 15.12 -15.21 -10.83
N VAL A 84 14.75 -15.91 -9.76
CA VAL A 84 15.69 -16.46 -8.77
C VAL A 84 16.32 -17.78 -9.26
N SER A 85 15.75 -18.42 -10.28
CA SER A 85 16.29 -19.65 -10.91
C SER A 85 17.17 -19.37 -12.14
N GLY A 86 17.35 -18.10 -12.52
CA GLY A 86 18.19 -17.71 -13.65
C GLY A 86 19.68 -17.98 -13.44
N GLU A 87 20.47 -17.78 -14.51
CA GLU A 87 21.93 -18.03 -14.54
C GLU A 87 22.76 -16.97 -13.78
N THR A 88 22.14 -15.85 -13.39
CA THR A 88 22.83 -14.80 -12.66
C THR A 88 23.03 -15.18 -11.19
N PRO A 89 24.24 -15.00 -10.63
CA PRO A 89 24.51 -15.31 -9.23
C PRO A 89 23.72 -14.38 -8.29
N TYR A 90 22.93 -14.97 -7.38
CA TYR A 90 22.20 -14.24 -6.35
C TYR A 90 22.58 -14.68 -4.95
N THR A 91 22.45 -13.75 -4.00
CA THR A 91 22.50 -14.06 -2.57
C THR A 91 21.09 -13.87 -2.01
N VAL A 92 20.49 -14.93 -1.48
CA VAL A 92 19.12 -14.89 -0.95
C VAL A 92 19.15 -15.00 0.57
N PHE A 93 18.62 -13.99 1.23
CA PHE A 93 18.38 -14.01 2.67
C PHE A 93 17.01 -14.66 2.92
N ALA A 94 17.00 -15.95 3.26
CA ALA A 94 15.78 -16.76 3.37
C ALA A 94 15.28 -16.79 4.84
N PRO A 95 14.18 -16.11 5.17
CA PRO A 95 13.56 -16.22 6.49
C PRO A 95 12.93 -17.59 6.69
N THR A 96 13.08 -18.14 7.91
CA THR A 96 12.42 -19.39 8.30
C THR A 96 10.91 -19.21 8.46
N ASP A 97 10.15 -20.30 8.42
CA ASP A 97 8.70 -20.24 8.69
C ASP A 97 8.38 -19.69 10.11
N ALA A 98 9.30 -19.86 11.08
CA ALA A 98 9.21 -19.23 12.41
C ALA A 98 9.35 -17.70 12.35
N ALA A 99 10.27 -17.18 11.52
CA ALA A 99 10.44 -15.75 11.30
C ALA A 99 9.17 -15.11 10.71
N PHE A 100 8.48 -15.81 9.79
CA PHE A 100 7.19 -15.37 9.28
C PHE A 100 6.10 -15.41 10.35
N ALA A 101 6.03 -16.45 11.17
CA ALA A 101 5.06 -16.54 12.27
C ALA A 101 5.22 -15.40 13.28
N ASP A 102 6.46 -15.04 13.61
CA ASP A 102 6.75 -13.91 14.51
C ASP A 102 6.38 -12.57 13.88
N LEU A 103 6.63 -12.39 12.58
CA LEU A 103 6.18 -11.19 11.84
C LEU A 103 4.66 -11.05 11.85
N LEU A 104 3.92 -12.14 11.63
CA LEU A 104 2.45 -12.13 11.63
C LEU A 104 1.89 -11.74 13.01
N LYS A 105 2.54 -12.20 14.10
CA LYS A 105 2.18 -11.78 15.46
C LYS A 105 2.51 -10.31 15.73
N GLU A 106 3.67 -9.84 15.26
CA GLU A 106 4.12 -8.45 15.46
C GLU A 106 3.23 -7.45 14.70
N LEU A 107 2.81 -7.79 13.48
CA LEU A 107 1.97 -6.92 12.64
C LEU A 107 0.46 -7.12 12.84
N GLY A 108 0.03 -8.19 13.52
CA GLY A 108 -1.39 -8.51 13.73
C GLY A 108 -2.16 -8.83 12.44
N VAL A 109 -1.48 -9.29 11.39
CA VAL A 109 -2.05 -9.61 10.07
C VAL A 109 -2.07 -11.11 9.81
N THR A 110 -3.01 -11.60 8.99
CA THR A 110 -3.05 -13.01 8.57
C THR A 110 -2.10 -13.29 7.41
N ALA A 111 -1.75 -14.57 7.21
CA ALA A 111 -0.91 -14.99 6.10
C ALA A 111 -1.54 -14.65 4.73
N GLU A 112 -2.88 -14.69 4.59
CA GLU A 112 -3.53 -14.29 3.35
C GLU A 112 -3.39 -12.79 3.09
N GLN A 113 -3.47 -11.95 4.14
CA GLN A 113 -3.30 -10.51 4.04
C GLN A 113 -1.86 -10.13 3.66
N LEU A 114 -0.86 -10.84 4.20
CA LEU A 114 0.54 -10.66 3.81
C LEU A 114 0.75 -11.05 2.34
N LEU A 115 0.16 -12.16 1.90
CA LEU A 115 0.26 -12.64 0.52
C LEU A 115 -0.57 -11.80 -0.47
N ALA A 116 -1.58 -11.06 -0.01
CA ALA A 116 -2.40 -10.17 -0.85
C ALA A 116 -1.81 -8.75 -0.96
N ASN A 117 -0.72 -8.46 -0.26
CA ASN A 117 -0.11 -7.15 -0.26
C ASN A 117 0.51 -6.83 -1.65
N PRO A 118 0.17 -5.69 -2.29
CA PRO A 118 0.78 -5.28 -3.56
C PRO A 118 2.31 -5.14 -3.48
N ASP A 119 2.86 -4.88 -2.30
CA ASP A 119 4.30 -4.71 -2.08
C ASP A 119 5.06 -6.03 -1.91
N LEU A 120 4.39 -7.19 -1.95
CA LEU A 120 5.01 -8.50 -1.74
C LEU A 120 6.22 -8.72 -2.66
N LYS A 121 6.13 -8.31 -3.93
CA LYS A 121 7.23 -8.41 -4.89
C LYS A 121 8.45 -7.58 -4.47
N SER A 122 8.22 -6.36 -3.99
CA SER A 122 9.27 -5.45 -3.50
C SER A 122 9.94 -6.01 -2.24
N ILE A 123 9.14 -6.55 -1.31
CA ILE A 123 9.64 -7.19 -0.09
C ILE A 123 10.50 -8.42 -0.43
N LEU A 124 10.05 -9.28 -1.34
CA LEU A 124 10.83 -10.46 -1.77
C LEU A 124 12.14 -10.04 -2.48
N LEU A 125 12.11 -9.01 -3.32
CA LEU A 125 13.32 -8.47 -3.96
C LEU A 125 14.27 -7.80 -2.95
N TYR A 126 13.79 -7.34 -1.80
CA TYR A 126 14.64 -6.81 -0.73
C TYR A 126 15.45 -7.91 -0.03
N HIS A 127 14.94 -9.15 -0.02
CA HIS A 127 15.66 -10.32 0.50
C HIS A 127 16.68 -10.90 -0.49
N VAL A 128 16.66 -10.44 -1.75
CA VAL A 128 17.60 -10.89 -2.78
C VAL A 128 18.64 -9.80 -2.98
N ALA A 129 19.91 -10.15 -2.88
CA ALA A 129 21.04 -9.30 -3.27
C ALA A 129 21.68 -9.84 -4.56
N GLY A 130 22.08 -8.92 -5.44
CA GLY A 130 22.81 -9.28 -6.65
C GLY A 130 24.25 -9.71 -6.33
N GLY A 131 24.72 -10.76 -6.99
CA GLY A 131 26.05 -11.32 -6.80
C GLY A 131 26.13 -12.40 -5.71
N THR A 132 27.27 -13.07 -5.63
CA THR A 132 27.59 -14.09 -4.62
C THR A 132 28.36 -13.47 -3.46
N THR A 133 27.65 -13.18 -2.37
CA THR A 133 28.26 -12.65 -1.15
C THR A 133 28.34 -13.76 -0.10
N MET A 134 29.51 -14.39 -0.01
CA MET A 134 29.85 -15.35 1.03
C MET A 134 30.10 -14.64 2.36
N SER A 135 29.92 -15.33 3.48
CA SER A 135 30.19 -14.80 4.82
C SER A 135 31.65 -14.33 4.99
N SER A 136 32.59 -15.00 4.32
CA SER A 136 34.02 -14.66 4.31
C SER A 136 34.34 -13.33 3.63
N SER A 137 33.47 -12.86 2.74
CA SER A 137 33.61 -11.58 2.03
C SER A 137 32.88 -10.44 2.75
N LEU A 138 32.12 -10.72 3.81
CA LEU A 138 31.39 -9.71 4.57
C LEU A 138 32.33 -8.99 5.54
N LYS A 139 32.26 -7.66 5.54
CA LYS A 139 32.95 -6.79 6.50
C LYS A 139 31.93 -6.10 7.40
N ASP A 140 32.32 -5.81 8.63
CA ASP A 140 31.48 -5.03 9.54
C ASP A 140 31.22 -3.64 8.96
N GLY A 141 29.96 -3.20 8.99
CA GLY A 141 29.52 -1.94 8.38
C GLY A 141 29.34 -1.97 6.86
N MET A 142 29.53 -3.12 6.21
CA MET A 142 29.32 -3.25 4.77
C MET A 142 27.84 -3.07 4.42
N ARG A 143 27.57 -2.42 3.29
CA ARG A 143 26.23 -2.23 2.74
C ARG A 143 26.08 -3.05 1.48
N VAL A 144 25.17 -4.03 1.52
CA VAL A 144 24.84 -4.88 0.37
C VAL A 144 23.62 -4.28 -0.33
N THR A 145 23.70 -4.09 -1.65
CA THR A 145 22.57 -3.58 -2.44
C THR A 145 21.61 -4.73 -2.76
N SER A 146 20.36 -4.62 -2.30
CA SER A 146 19.29 -5.55 -2.68
C SER A 146 18.85 -5.34 -4.12
N ALA A 147 18.21 -6.34 -4.73
CA ALA A 147 17.63 -6.27 -6.07
C ALA A 147 16.48 -5.25 -6.17
N GLN A 148 15.90 -4.86 -5.02
CA GLN A 148 14.93 -3.77 -4.90
C GLN A 148 15.59 -2.37 -4.93
N GLY A 149 16.93 -2.30 -4.80
CA GLY A 149 17.72 -1.05 -4.78
C GLY A 149 17.99 -0.52 -3.36
N GLY A 150 17.33 -1.06 -2.33
CA GLY A 150 17.59 -0.71 -0.93
C GLY A 150 18.92 -1.29 -0.42
N GLN A 151 19.56 -0.59 0.52
CA GLN A 151 20.81 -1.02 1.16
C GLN A 151 20.53 -1.86 2.42
N LEU A 152 21.13 -3.03 2.48
CA LEU A 152 21.15 -3.91 3.65
C LEU A 152 22.46 -3.67 4.41
N ALA A 153 22.37 -3.10 5.62
CA ALA A 153 23.53 -2.92 6.48
C ALA A 153 23.91 -4.24 7.15
N VAL A 154 25.15 -4.67 6.95
CA VAL A 154 25.72 -5.85 7.60
C VAL A 154 26.47 -5.41 8.84
N GLN A 155 26.13 -5.99 9.98
CA GLN A 155 26.81 -5.79 11.25
C GLN A 155 27.38 -7.12 11.74
N ILE A 156 28.66 -7.15 12.07
CA ILE A 156 29.35 -8.34 12.55
C ILE A 156 29.79 -8.08 13.99
N GLY A 157 29.22 -8.81 14.95
CA GLY A 157 29.52 -8.61 16.36
C GLY A 157 29.31 -9.88 17.18
N GLY A 158 30.30 -10.24 18.01
CA GLY A 158 30.19 -11.34 18.97
C GLY A 158 30.06 -12.74 18.34
N GLY A 159 30.58 -12.94 17.11
CA GLY A 159 30.46 -14.21 16.38
C GLY A 159 29.17 -14.37 15.57
N ASN A 160 28.27 -13.38 15.60
CA ASN A 160 27.01 -13.39 14.85
C ASN A 160 27.03 -12.30 13.75
N VAL A 161 26.47 -12.65 12.59
CA VAL A 161 26.26 -11.71 11.46
C VAL A 161 24.80 -11.26 11.47
N LYS A 162 24.59 -9.95 11.47
CA LYS A 162 23.26 -9.33 11.37
C LYS A 162 23.14 -8.59 10.05
N VAL A 163 21.98 -8.71 9.41
CA VAL A 163 21.61 -8.00 8.18
C VAL A 163 20.37 -7.18 8.51
N GLY A 164 20.52 -5.85 8.58
CA GLY A 164 19.47 -4.96 9.07
C GLY A 164 19.06 -5.29 10.51
N ARG A 165 17.84 -5.80 10.68
CA ARG A 165 17.29 -6.22 11.99
C ARG A 165 17.31 -7.74 12.20
N ALA A 166 17.70 -8.51 11.19
CA ALA A 166 17.70 -9.97 11.23
C ALA A 166 19.10 -10.53 11.54
N THR A 167 19.16 -11.59 12.32
CA THR A 167 20.36 -12.37 12.59
C THR A 167 20.43 -13.55 11.63
N VAL A 168 21.60 -13.77 11.04
CA VAL A 168 21.87 -14.94 10.20
C VAL A 168 22.08 -16.15 11.12
N THR A 169 21.21 -17.15 11.01
CA THR A 169 21.23 -18.37 11.83
C THR A 169 22.02 -19.50 11.17
N ALA A 170 22.02 -19.57 9.84
CA ALA A 170 22.89 -20.44 9.07
C ALA A 170 23.37 -19.69 7.82
N ALA A 171 24.69 -19.59 7.65
CA ALA A 171 25.31 -18.90 6.51
C ALA A 171 25.86 -19.89 5.48
N ASP A 172 26.10 -19.40 4.27
CA ASP A 172 26.84 -20.09 3.19
C ASP A 172 26.24 -21.42 2.71
N VAL A 173 24.92 -21.51 2.60
CA VAL A 173 24.30 -22.65 1.91
C VAL A 173 24.53 -22.50 0.41
N ALA A 174 25.48 -23.27 -0.11
CA ALA A 174 25.88 -23.21 -1.52
C ALA A 174 24.82 -23.82 -2.45
N CYS A 175 24.40 -23.06 -3.45
CA CYS A 175 23.49 -23.47 -4.53
C CYS A 175 24.20 -23.31 -5.89
N SER A 176 23.69 -23.95 -6.94
CA SER A 176 24.30 -23.85 -8.28
C SER A 176 24.31 -22.44 -8.86
N ASN A 177 23.36 -21.59 -8.47
CA ASN A 177 23.20 -20.24 -8.97
C ASN A 177 23.35 -19.17 -7.87
N GLY A 178 24.00 -19.50 -6.74
CA GLY A 178 24.24 -18.52 -5.69
C GLY A 178 24.38 -19.09 -4.27
N VAL A 179 24.03 -18.27 -3.29
CA VAL A 179 24.19 -18.58 -1.86
C VAL A 179 22.91 -18.23 -1.11
N ILE A 180 22.47 -19.11 -0.20
CA ILE A 180 21.37 -18.84 0.71
C ILE A 180 21.93 -18.59 2.12
N HIS A 181 21.50 -17.48 2.73
CA HIS A 181 21.72 -17.19 4.15
C HIS A 181 20.39 -17.27 4.88
N VAL A 182 20.29 -18.13 5.88
CA VAL A 182 19.07 -18.33 6.67
C VAL A 182 18.98 -17.28 7.76
N ILE A 183 17.84 -16.58 7.85
CA ILE A 183 17.64 -15.48 8.80
C ILE A 183 16.48 -15.77 9.77
N ASP A 184 16.58 -15.21 10.98
CA ASP A 184 15.59 -15.34 12.06
C ASP A 184 14.40 -14.36 11.97
N LYS A 185 14.51 -13.32 11.15
CA LYS A 185 13.49 -12.27 10.98
C LYS A 185 13.33 -11.89 9.52
N VAL A 186 12.10 -11.53 9.14
CA VAL A 186 11.81 -11.03 7.78
C VAL A 186 12.36 -9.62 7.62
N LEU A 187 13.09 -9.39 6.52
CA LEU A 187 13.62 -8.08 6.15
C LEU A 187 12.51 -7.26 5.50
N LEU A 188 11.99 -6.28 6.23
CA LEU A 188 11.12 -5.28 5.66
C LEU A 188 11.99 -4.15 5.09
N PRO A 189 11.82 -3.76 3.81
CA PRO A 189 12.43 -2.53 3.32
C PRO A 189 11.98 -1.38 4.24
N PRO A 190 12.85 -0.41 4.56
CA PRO A 190 12.41 0.80 5.25
C PRO A 190 11.23 1.34 4.46
N ALA A 191 10.08 1.47 5.12
CA ALA A 191 8.81 1.78 4.47
C ALA A 191 9.07 2.83 3.40
N ALA A 192 8.76 2.49 2.13
CA ALA A 192 8.78 3.49 1.07
C ALA A 192 8.06 4.71 1.65
N PRO A 193 8.67 5.92 1.60
CA PRO A 193 8.08 7.08 2.25
C PRO A 193 6.61 7.13 1.82
N ALA A 194 5.70 7.04 2.81
CA ALA A 194 4.28 6.91 2.55
C ALA A 194 3.92 7.90 1.45
N ALA A 195 3.26 7.41 0.39
CA ALA A 195 3.01 8.22 -0.80
C ALA A 195 2.56 9.62 -0.35
N PRO A 196 3.23 10.69 -0.82
CA PRO A 196 3.04 12.01 -0.26
C PRO A 196 1.55 12.34 -0.27
N PHE A 197 1.07 12.88 0.86
CA PHE A 197 -0.33 13.24 1.03
C PHE A 197 -0.82 14.02 -0.20
N ASP A 198 -1.88 13.51 -0.82
CA ASP A 198 -2.45 14.09 -2.04
C ASP A 198 -3.81 14.72 -1.71
N PRO A 199 -3.89 16.07 -1.68
CA PRO A 199 -5.13 16.80 -1.47
C PRO A 199 -6.22 16.47 -2.50
N ALA A 200 -5.83 16.08 -3.73
CA ALA A 200 -6.79 15.85 -4.81
C ALA A 200 -7.61 14.56 -4.65
N LYS A 201 -7.16 13.65 -3.77
CA LYS A 201 -7.86 12.39 -3.44
C LYS A 201 -8.71 12.49 -2.19
N GLN A 202 -8.77 13.67 -1.57
CA GLN A 202 -9.53 13.90 -0.35
C GLN A 202 -10.98 14.26 -0.64
N ILE A 203 -11.81 14.14 0.40
CA ILE A 203 -13.24 14.49 0.35
C ILE A 203 -13.40 15.96 -0.07
N GLY A 204 -14.33 16.22 -0.99
CA GLY A 204 -14.65 17.57 -1.49
C GLY A 204 -14.05 17.92 -2.85
N ALA A 205 -13.17 17.07 -3.40
CA ALA A 205 -12.69 17.16 -4.78
C ALA A 205 -13.61 16.34 -5.72
N MET A 206 -14.70 16.95 -6.17
CA MET A 206 -15.69 16.29 -7.03
C MET A 206 -16.05 17.12 -8.26
N ALA A 207 -16.68 16.49 -9.25
CA ALA A 207 -17.17 17.19 -10.43
C ALA A 207 -18.16 18.31 -10.03
N PRO A 208 -18.18 19.46 -10.74
CA PRO A 208 -17.53 19.72 -12.03
C PRO A 208 -16.07 20.18 -11.97
N LEU A 209 -15.61 20.73 -10.84
CA LEU A 209 -14.28 21.36 -10.75
C LEU A 209 -13.17 20.41 -10.28
N GLY A 210 -13.51 19.28 -9.67
CA GLY A 210 -12.54 18.37 -9.08
C GLY A 210 -11.77 19.04 -7.95
N PHE A 211 -10.44 18.95 -7.98
CA PHE A 211 -9.57 19.64 -7.03
C PHE A 211 -9.35 21.09 -7.46
N PHE A 212 -9.94 22.03 -6.72
CA PHE A 212 -9.86 23.46 -7.00
C PHE A 212 -9.03 24.19 -5.94
N ASP A 213 -7.76 24.47 -6.27
CA ASP A 213 -6.85 25.28 -5.46
C ASP A 213 -6.02 26.22 -6.34
N PRO A 214 -6.60 27.33 -6.82
CA PRO A 214 -5.90 28.27 -7.71
C PRO A 214 -4.76 29.03 -7.03
N LEU A 215 -4.76 29.11 -5.70
CA LEU A 215 -3.78 29.89 -4.92
C LEU A 215 -2.70 29.01 -4.27
N GLY A 216 -2.81 27.68 -4.36
CA GLY A 216 -1.79 26.73 -3.90
C GLY A 216 -1.69 26.60 -2.39
N PHE A 217 -2.80 26.76 -1.66
CA PHE A 217 -2.82 26.61 -0.20
C PHE A 217 -2.69 25.16 0.26
N SER A 218 -3.07 24.20 -0.57
CA SER A 218 -3.03 22.76 -0.28
C SER A 218 -1.80 22.10 -0.93
N LYS A 219 -0.67 22.15 -0.22
CA LYS A 219 0.59 21.56 -0.70
C LYS A 219 0.58 20.03 -0.57
N LYS A 220 1.08 19.33 -1.60
CA LYS A 220 1.32 17.88 -1.52
C LYS A 220 2.32 17.56 -0.43
N GLY A 221 1.98 16.63 0.45
CA GLY A 221 2.78 16.23 1.62
C GLY A 221 2.46 16.98 2.93
N ASP A 222 1.71 18.09 2.91
CA ASP A 222 1.31 18.81 4.12
C ASP A 222 -0.08 18.36 4.61
N LYS A 223 -0.12 17.23 5.31
CA LYS A 223 -1.37 16.67 5.85
C LYS A 223 -1.95 17.53 6.98
N ALA A 224 -1.10 18.10 7.84
CA ALA A 224 -1.55 18.87 9.00
C ALA A 224 -2.17 20.21 8.58
N GLY A 225 -1.51 20.92 7.65
CA GLY A 225 -2.05 22.14 7.06
C GLY A 225 -3.37 21.90 6.36
N PHE A 226 -3.46 20.85 5.54
CA PHE A 226 -4.71 20.48 4.88
C PHE A 226 -5.84 20.14 5.86
N ASN A 227 -5.56 19.36 6.91
CA ASN A 227 -6.55 19.00 7.92
C ASN A 227 -7.12 20.22 8.64
N ASN A 228 -6.28 21.23 8.91
CA ASN A 228 -6.73 22.48 9.53
C ASN A 228 -7.62 23.30 8.60
N LEU A 229 -7.28 23.36 7.30
CA LEU A 229 -8.09 24.03 6.29
C LEU A 229 -9.44 23.33 6.12
N GLN A 230 -9.44 21.99 6.03
CA GLN A 230 -10.67 21.20 5.88
C GLN A 230 -11.57 21.30 7.11
N ALA A 231 -11.01 21.25 8.33
CA ALA A 231 -11.79 21.44 9.55
C ALA A 231 -12.40 22.85 9.62
N SER A 232 -11.64 23.87 9.20
CA SER A 232 -12.12 25.24 9.13
C SER A 232 -13.26 25.38 8.11
N GLU A 233 -13.11 24.79 6.92
CA GLU A 233 -14.15 24.78 5.89
C GLU A 233 -15.45 24.13 6.39
N ILE A 234 -15.36 22.97 7.04
CA ILE A 234 -16.53 22.27 7.59
C ILE A 234 -17.21 23.09 8.68
N LYS A 235 -16.44 23.69 9.60
CA LYS A 235 -17.00 24.56 10.66
C LYS A 235 -17.73 25.77 10.07
N HIS A 236 -17.10 26.48 9.12
CA HIS A 236 -17.73 27.63 8.46
C HIS A 236 -18.97 27.21 7.66
N GLY A 237 -18.92 26.07 6.97
CA GLY A 237 -20.06 25.51 6.25
C GLY A 237 -21.25 25.21 7.16
N ARG A 238 -21.02 24.54 8.30
CA ARG A 238 -22.08 24.23 9.30
C ARG A 238 -22.71 25.50 9.85
N VAL A 239 -21.89 26.47 10.25
CA VAL A 239 -22.36 27.76 10.78
C VAL A 239 -23.16 28.51 9.71
N ALA A 240 -22.67 28.55 8.47
CA ALA A 240 -23.34 29.25 7.38
C ALA A 240 -24.67 28.61 6.97
N MET A 241 -24.77 27.27 6.98
CA MET A 241 -26.04 26.57 6.74
C MET A 241 -27.10 26.94 7.79
N MET A 242 -26.73 26.94 9.07
CA MET A 242 -27.63 27.33 10.15
C MET A 242 -27.97 28.82 10.11
N ALA A 243 -27.01 29.68 9.74
CA ALA A 243 -27.23 31.10 9.59
C ALA A 243 -28.19 31.43 8.45
N ALA A 244 -28.03 30.80 7.28
CA ALA A 244 -28.92 30.99 6.13
C ALA A 244 -30.34 30.50 6.44
N LEU A 245 -30.49 29.33 7.07
CA LEU A 245 -31.79 28.83 7.51
C LEU A 245 -32.43 29.77 8.55
N GLY A 246 -31.67 30.16 9.57
CA GLY A 246 -32.12 31.08 10.62
C GLY A 246 -32.56 32.43 10.06
N ALA A 247 -31.85 32.94 9.06
CA ALA A 247 -32.17 34.21 8.42
C ALA A 247 -33.54 34.21 7.71
N VAL A 248 -33.98 33.05 7.22
CA VAL A 248 -35.31 32.86 6.62
C VAL A 248 -36.37 32.59 7.70
N VAL A 249 -36.07 31.69 8.65
CA VAL A 249 -37.05 31.27 9.67
C VAL A 249 -37.44 32.41 10.60
N GLN A 250 -36.51 33.31 10.96
CA GLN A 250 -36.78 34.45 11.84
C GLN A 250 -37.89 35.39 11.33
N HIS A 251 -38.14 35.40 10.02
CA HIS A 251 -39.22 36.20 9.43
C HIS A 251 -40.61 35.63 9.80
N TYR A 252 -40.73 34.31 9.89
CA TYR A 252 -41.99 33.61 10.11
C TYR A 252 -42.24 33.28 11.59
N VAL A 253 -41.18 32.98 12.33
CA VAL A 253 -41.28 32.50 13.72
C VAL A 253 -40.40 33.34 14.62
N LYS A 254 -41.02 33.97 15.62
CA LYS A 254 -40.32 34.67 16.70
C LYS A 254 -40.57 33.94 18.02
N PHE A 255 -39.54 33.86 18.85
CA PHE A 255 -39.67 33.27 20.18
C PHE A 255 -40.43 34.20 21.12
N PRO A 256 -41.21 33.65 22.08
CA PRO A 256 -41.88 34.45 23.11
C PRO A 256 -40.86 35.33 23.86
N GLY A 257 -41.12 36.64 23.92
CA GLY A 257 -40.20 37.62 24.51
C GLY A 257 -39.23 38.30 23.52
N PHE A 258 -39.23 37.91 22.24
CA PHE A 258 -38.46 38.53 21.16
C PHE A 258 -39.34 39.13 20.05
N GLU A 259 -40.62 39.32 20.32
CA GLU A 259 -41.62 39.75 19.32
C GLU A 259 -41.32 41.15 18.75
N SER A 260 -40.80 42.05 19.58
CA SER A 260 -40.44 43.42 19.21
C SER A 260 -39.10 43.55 18.47
N VAL A 261 -38.36 42.45 18.28
CA VAL A 261 -37.05 42.47 17.62
C VAL A 261 -37.25 42.44 16.09
N PRO A 262 -36.58 43.32 15.32
CA PRO A 262 -36.64 43.30 13.87
C PRO A 262 -35.93 42.07 13.32
N SER A 263 -36.42 41.53 12.21
CA SER A 263 -35.75 40.42 11.50
C SER A 263 -34.48 40.94 10.81
N GLY A 264 -33.40 40.14 10.84
CA GLY A 264 -32.14 40.46 10.14
C GLY A 264 -31.02 40.95 11.04
N LEU A 265 -30.01 41.59 10.45
CA LEU A 265 -28.86 42.22 11.11
C LEU A 265 -29.27 43.27 12.15
N GLY A 266 -30.42 43.92 11.97
CA GLY A 266 -30.98 44.83 12.98
C GLY A 266 -31.35 44.13 14.29
N ALA A 267 -31.49 42.80 14.31
CA ALA A 267 -31.87 42.06 15.51
C ALA A 267 -30.87 42.24 16.66
N VAL A 268 -29.56 42.25 16.35
CA VAL A 268 -28.50 42.29 17.36
C VAL A 268 -28.31 43.67 18.00
N THR A 269 -28.86 44.73 17.40
CA THR A 269 -28.74 46.11 17.90
C THR A 269 -29.86 46.50 18.86
N THR A 270 -30.89 45.66 19.01
CA THR A 270 -31.96 45.86 19.98
C THR A 270 -31.59 45.33 21.36
N ALA A 271 -32.11 45.95 22.43
CA ALA A 271 -31.77 45.54 23.80
C ALA A 271 -32.02 44.04 24.08
N PRO A 272 -33.20 43.44 23.77
CA PRO A 272 -33.40 41.99 23.95
C PRO A 272 -32.45 41.15 23.09
N GLY A 273 -32.18 41.59 21.86
CA GLY A 273 -31.30 40.89 20.92
C GLY A 273 -29.83 40.89 21.36
N THR A 274 -29.32 42.00 21.91
CA THR A 274 -27.94 42.09 22.40
C THR A 274 -27.70 41.15 23.59
N TYR A 275 -28.63 41.07 24.55
CA TYR A 275 -28.50 40.13 25.67
C TYR A 275 -28.54 38.67 25.20
N GLY A 276 -29.44 38.34 24.27
CA GLY A 276 -29.51 37.01 23.66
C GLY A 276 -28.24 36.65 22.90
N PHE A 277 -27.69 37.58 22.11
CA PHE A 277 -26.43 37.40 21.40
C PHE A 277 -25.25 37.19 22.35
N ALA A 278 -25.12 37.98 23.41
CA ALA A 278 -24.06 37.83 24.39
C ALA A 278 -24.12 36.46 25.09
N ALA A 279 -25.33 36.00 25.46
CA ALA A 279 -25.52 34.68 26.04
C ALA A 279 -25.14 33.56 25.06
N LEU A 280 -25.60 33.64 23.80
CA LEU A 280 -25.25 32.68 22.76
C LEU A 280 -23.75 32.65 22.46
N PHE A 281 -23.09 33.80 22.47
CA PHE A 281 -21.65 33.91 22.27
C PHE A 281 -20.88 33.20 23.38
N LEU A 282 -21.26 33.43 24.65
CA LEU A 282 -20.64 32.77 25.80
C LEU A 282 -20.88 31.25 25.78
N VAL A 283 -22.10 30.81 25.50
CA VAL A 283 -22.42 29.38 25.40
C VAL A 283 -21.66 28.73 24.26
N SER A 284 -21.62 29.35 23.07
CA SER A 284 -20.90 28.82 21.91
C SER A 284 -19.40 28.75 22.18
N GLY A 285 -18.82 29.76 22.81
CA GLY A 285 -17.42 29.76 23.23
C GLY A 285 -17.11 28.66 24.24
N ALA A 286 -17.99 28.45 25.23
CA ALA A 286 -17.84 27.36 26.19
C ALA A 286 -17.93 25.98 25.52
N LEU A 287 -18.87 25.78 24.59
CA LEU A 287 -19.03 24.52 23.86
C LEU A 287 -17.83 24.23 22.95
N GLU A 288 -17.30 25.24 22.26
CA GLU A 288 -16.13 25.08 21.39
C GLU A 288 -14.85 24.76 22.18
N LEU A 289 -14.68 25.35 23.36
CA LEU A 289 -13.50 25.11 24.20
C LEU A 289 -13.57 23.80 25.00
N ALA A 290 -14.77 23.33 25.37
CA ALA A 290 -14.92 22.20 26.28
C ALA A 290 -15.34 20.89 25.60
N ILE A 291 -16.19 20.94 24.57
CA ILE A 291 -16.87 19.74 24.02
C ILE A 291 -16.46 19.47 22.58
N TRP A 292 -16.32 20.51 21.76
CA TRP A 292 -16.01 20.39 20.33
C TRP A 292 -14.57 20.74 19.99
N THR A 293 -13.64 20.35 20.85
CA THR A 293 -12.20 20.46 20.60
C THR A 293 -11.78 19.51 19.49
N GLN A 294 -11.03 20.02 18.51
CA GLN A 294 -10.52 19.20 17.42
C GLN A 294 -9.41 18.28 17.92
N ASP A 295 -9.56 16.98 17.68
CA ASP A 295 -8.56 15.97 18.00
C ASP A 295 -7.72 15.69 16.74
N GLU A 296 -6.40 15.89 16.82
CA GLU A 296 -5.46 15.66 15.71
C GLU A 296 -5.42 14.18 15.26
N LYS A 297 -5.87 13.25 16.12
CA LYS A 297 -5.92 11.82 15.80
C LYS A 297 -7.18 11.42 15.03
N LYS A 298 -8.20 12.29 15.00
CA LYS A 298 -9.47 12.03 14.32
C LYS A 298 -9.53 12.74 12.97
N GLU A 299 -10.45 12.28 12.12
CA GLU A 299 -10.69 12.94 10.84
C GLU A 299 -11.19 14.39 11.05
N PRO A 300 -10.78 15.34 10.20
CA PRO A 300 -11.22 16.73 10.30
C PRO A 300 -12.75 16.86 10.36
N GLY A 301 -13.25 17.61 11.34
CA GLY A 301 -14.69 17.86 11.52
C GLY A 301 -15.49 16.72 12.17
N ASN A 302 -14.84 15.64 12.61
CA ASN A 302 -15.47 14.56 13.36
C ASN A 302 -15.46 14.85 14.88
N PHE A 303 -16.62 15.26 15.41
CA PHE A 303 -16.83 15.51 16.85
C PHE A 303 -17.54 14.34 17.56
N GLY A 304 -17.58 13.16 16.95
CA GLY A 304 -18.33 12.02 17.44
C GLY A 304 -19.80 12.03 16.99
N ASP A 305 -20.52 10.97 17.36
CA ASP A 305 -21.95 10.79 17.08
C ASP A 305 -22.75 10.79 18.39
N PRO A 306 -23.14 11.97 18.90
CA PRO A 306 -23.91 12.06 20.14
C PRO A 306 -25.34 11.51 20.01
N ALA A 307 -25.84 11.34 18.79
CA ALA A 307 -27.20 10.86 18.51
C ALA A 307 -27.25 9.38 18.11
N GLY A 308 -26.10 8.72 17.93
CA GLY A 308 -25.98 7.30 17.58
C GLY A 308 -26.60 6.94 16.22
N LEU A 309 -26.69 7.91 15.30
CA LEU A 309 -27.35 7.73 14.01
C LEU A 309 -26.49 6.97 12.99
N ASN A 310 -25.19 6.77 13.24
CA ASN A 310 -24.24 6.07 12.36
C ASN A 310 -24.27 6.58 10.91
N MET A 311 -24.52 7.88 10.71
CA MET A 311 -24.63 8.49 9.38
C MET A 311 -23.31 9.03 8.83
N TYR A 312 -22.18 8.67 9.45
CA TYR A 312 -20.84 9.17 9.08
C TYR A 312 -20.25 8.43 7.87
N ASN A 313 -20.98 8.45 6.75
CA ASN A 313 -20.58 7.80 5.50
C ASN A 313 -19.87 8.79 4.56
N PRO A 314 -18.96 8.34 3.67
CA PRO A 314 -18.28 9.22 2.69
C PRO A 314 -19.24 10.11 1.89
N GLU A 315 -20.34 9.53 1.39
CA GLU A 315 -21.33 10.24 0.58
C GLU A 315 -22.04 11.38 1.36
N MET A 316 -22.37 11.15 2.64
CA MET A 316 -23.02 12.17 3.46
C MET A 316 -22.08 13.34 3.76
N ARG A 317 -20.79 13.06 3.96
CA ARG A 317 -19.77 14.09 4.17
C ARG A 317 -19.55 14.95 2.94
N GLU A 318 -19.58 14.33 1.77
CA GLU A 318 -19.53 15.04 0.48
C GLU A 318 -20.73 15.98 0.32
N LYS A 319 -21.95 15.51 0.62
CA LYS A 319 -23.16 16.33 0.60
C LYS A 319 -23.09 17.47 1.61
N GLU A 320 -22.62 17.21 2.81
CA GLU A 320 -22.45 18.21 3.86
C GLU A 320 -21.50 19.33 3.44
N ILE A 321 -20.32 18.99 2.90
CA ILE A 321 -19.33 19.99 2.45
C ILE A 321 -19.90 20.83 1.31
N ASN A 322 -20.57 20.22 0.32
CA ASN A 322 -21.16 20.98 -0.78
C ASN A 322 -22.27 21.91 -0.33
N ASN A 323 -23.19 21.42 0.50
CA ASN A 323 -24.24 22.26 1.07
C ASN A 323 -23.67 23.34 1.97
N GLY A 324 -22.58 23.06 2.68
CA GLY A 324 -21.81 24.03 3.46
C GLY A 324 -21.21 25.13 2.58
N ARG A 325 -20.58 24.79 1.46
CA ARG A 325 -20.06 25.75 0.47
C ARG A 325 -21.16 26.66 -0.07
N ILE A 326 -22.29 26.08 -0.48
CA ILE A 326 -23.45 26.85 -0.95
C ILE A 326 -23.99 27.73 0.18
N GLY A 327 -24.12 27.20 1.39
CA GLY A 327 -24.57 27.93 2.57
C GLY A 327 -23.70 29.14 2.89
N MET A 328 -22.37 29.05 2.73
CA MET A 328 -21.46 30.19 2.88
C MET A 328 -21.76 31.30 1.87
N PHE A 329 -21.96 30.96 0.58
CA PHE A 329 -22.37 31.94 -0.43
C PHE A 329 -23.76 32.53 -0.15
N SER A 330 -24.71 31.71 0.27
CA SER A 330 -26.07 32.15 0.62
C SER A 330 -26.06 33.12 1.80
N ALA A 331 -25.34 32.80 2.88
CA ALA A 331 -25.25 33.66 4.06
C ALA A 331 -24.63 35.01 3.72
N ILE A 332 -23.52 35.03 2.96
CA ILE A 332 -22.88 36.27 2.50
C ILE A 332 -23.85 37.07 1.61
N GLY A 333 -24.56 36.41 0.70
CA GLY A 333 -25.54 37.04 -0.18
C GLY A 333 -26.69 37.70 0.60
N ILE A 334 -27.26 37.01 1.59
CA ILE A 334 -28.33 37.53 2.45
C ILE A 334 -27.83 38.75 3.23
N ILE A 335 -26.65 38.65 3.86
CA ILE A 335 -26.06 39.74 4.65
C ILE A 335 -25.77 40.96 3.77
N ALA A 336 -25.15 40.76 2.60
CA ALA A 336 -24.83 41.85 1.69
C ALA A 336 -26.09 42.53 1.15
N ALA A 337 -27.10 41.73 0.77
CA ALA A 337 -28.34 42.26 0.24
C ALA A 337 -29.13 43.02 1.32
N GLU A 338 -29.14 42.54 2.56
CA GLU A 338 -29.76 43.26 3.68
C GLU A 338 -29.02 44.57 3.98
N ALA A 339 -27.70 44.54 4.03
CA ALA A 339 -26.89 45.74 4.26
C ALA A 339 -27.10 46.82 3.19
N LEU A 340 -27.37 46.43 1.94
CA LEU A 340 -27.60 47.36 0.83
C LEU A 340 -29.06 47.83 0.72
N SER A 341 -30.02 46.93 0.93
CA SER A 341 -31.45 47.22 0.72
C SER A 341 -32.20 47.67 1.98
N GLY A 342 -31.64 47.40 3.16
CA GLY A 342 -32.32 47.59 4.45
C GLY A 342 -33.53 46.68 4.67
N LYS A 343 -33.76 45.70 3.78
CA LYS A 343 -34.85 44.73 3.85
C LYS A 343 -34.29 43.37 4.24
N ASP A 344 -35.03 42.63 5.05
CA ASP A 344 -34.66 41.26 5.38
C ASP A 344 -34.75 40.33 4.16
N GLY A 345 -34.17 39.13 4.27
CA GLY A 345 -34.05 38.20 3.14
C GLY A 345 -35.38 37.82 2.47
N MET A 346 -36.50 37.86 3.19
CA MET A 346 -37.82 37.55 2.63
C MET A 346 -38.51 38.76 2.02
N ASN A 347 -38.44 39.94 2.66
CA ASN A 347 -38.97 41.19 2.10
C ASN A 347 -38.26 41.59 0.79
N GLN A 348 -37.04 41.09 0.55
CA GLN A 348 -36.34 41.25 -0.73
C GLN A 348 -36.97 40.45 -1.87
N LEU A 349 -37.57 39.29 -1.55
CA LEU A 349 -38.24 38.41 -2.51
C LEU A 349 -39.69 38.85 -2.80
N GLY A 350 -40.15 39.93 -2.16
CA GLY A 350 -41.48 40.50 -2.37
C GLY A 350 -42.59 39.81 -1.57
N PHE A 351 -42.22 39.04 -0.55
CA PHE A 351 -43.14 38.48 0.45
C PHE A 351 -43.24 39.40 1.67
#